data_AF-A0A0M0GGJ9-F1
#
_entry.id   AF-A0A0M0GGJ9-F1
#
_cell.length_a   1.000
_cell.length_b   1.000
_cell.length_c   1.000
_cell.angle_alpha   90.00
_cell.angle_beta   90.00
_cell.angle_gamma   90.00
#
_symmetry.space_group_name_H-M   'P 1'
#
loop_
_entity.id
_entity.type
_entity.pdbx_description
1 polymer ?
#
loop_
_entity_poly.entity_id
_entity_poly.type
_entity_poly.pdbx_seq_one_letter_code
_entity_poly.pdbx_strand_id
1 'polypeptide(L)'
;MGAFLIGPLLVKYEWILIILSGILSYLVIAKALNGNDEYKKVFLNVLMNAVLIGLFTYKFSSILFQTENILSSPLAILYFSGGSKGTIFAAFLVLIYFVWEVKKYKYPFKSWIHGIVYGSVTFVLSYWLFRTLLIMLF
;
A
#
# COMPACT_ATOMS: atom_id res chain seq x y z
N MET A 1 12.94 2.95 14.01
CA MET A 1 12.00 3.00 15.16
C MET A 1 11.90 1.61 15.76
N GLY A 2 11.52 1.48 17.03
CA GLY A 2 11.47 0.20 17.73
C GLY A 2 10.52 -0.84 17.10
N ALA A 3 10.44 -1.99 17.74
CA ALA A 3 9.47 -3.02 17.44
C ALA A 3 8.98 -3.61 18.76
N PHE A 4 7.74 -4.07 18.79
CA PHE A 4 7.26 -4.87 19.90
C PHE A 4 7.40 -6.35 19.51
N LEU A 5 7.89 -7.16 20.45
CA LEU A 5 7.85 -8.61 20.32
C LEU A 5 6.52 -9.11 20.89
N ILE A 6 5.76 -9.83 20.06
CA ILE A 6 4.68 -10.70 20.52
C ILE A 6 5.20 -12.13 20.38
N GLY A 7 5.77 -12.67 21.46
CA GLY A 7 6.47 -13.97 21.42
C GLY A 7 7.65 -13.93 20.42
N PRO A 8 7.74 -14.87 19.46
CA PRO A 8 8.79 -14.84 18.43
C PRO A 8 8.53 -13.82 17.31
N LEU A 9 7.36 -13.16 17.30
CA LEU A 9 6.90 -12.31 16.20
C LEU A 9 7.31 -10.86 16.46
N LEU A 10 8.23 -10.36 15.64
CA LEU A 10 8.71 -8.98 15.70
C LEU A 10 7.85 -8.09 14.81
N VAL A 11 7.06 -7.20 15.41
CA VAL A 11 6.20 -6.27 14.67
C VAL A 11 6.79 -4.86 14.79
N LYS A 12 7.26 -4.31 13.67
CA LYS A 12 7.82 -2.94 13.66
C LYS A 12 6.69 -1.91 13.73
N TYR A 13 6.88 -0.86 14.52
CA TYR A 13 5.91 0.25 14.61
C TYR A 13 5.58 0.85 13.24
N GLU A 14 6.55 0.88 12.33
CA GLU A 14 6.36 1.37 10.96
C GLU A 14 5.21 0.69 10.22
N TRP A 15 5.01 -0.63 10.40
CA TRP A 15 3.89 -1.35 9.76
C TRP A 15 2.54 -0.90 10.31
N ILE A 16 2.45 -0.70 11.63
CA ILE A 16 1.23 -0.18 12.26
C ILE A 16 0.93 1.22 11.73
N LEU A 17 1.93 2.09 11.71
CA LEU A 17 1.77 3.47 11.23
C LEU A 17 1.30 3.50 9.77
N ILE A 18 1.88 2.66 8.91
CA ILE A 18 1.45 2.54 7.50
C ILE A 18 -0.02 2.08 7.41
N ILE A 19 -0.42 1.06 8.18
CA ILE A 19 -1.80 0.54 8.17
C ILE A 19 -2.77 1.61 8.65
N LEU A 20 -2.49 2.26 9.78
CA LEU A 20 -3.34 3.33 10.33
C LEU A 20 -3.50 4.49 9.35
N SER A 21 -2.40 4.91 8.72
CA SER A 21 -2.41 5.99 7.72
C SER A 21 -3.18 5.60 6.47
N GLY A 22 -3.06 4.34 6.05
CA GLY A 22 -3.83 3.76 4.95
C GLY A 22 -5.34 3.75 5.22
N ILE A 23 -5.74 3.33 6.42
CA ILE A 23 -7.14 3.33 6.87
C ILE A 23 -7.69 4.77 6.88
N LEU A 24 -6.97 5.71 7.49
CA LEU A 24 -7.42 7.12 7.50
C LEU A 24 -7.52 7.70 6.09
N SER A 25 -6.54 7.45 5.23
CA SER A 25 -6.57 7.90 3.84
C SER A 25 -7.79 7.34 3.11
N TYR A 26 -8.09 6.05 3.26
CA TYR A 26 -9.27 5.42 2.68
C TYR A 26 -10.58 6.10 3.15
N LEU A 27 -10.73 6.34 4.45
CA LEU A 27 -11.92 6.99 5.01
C LEU A 27 -12.09 8.42 4.51
N VAL A 28 -10.99 9.18 4.42
CA VAL A 28 -11.01 10.56 3.93
C VAL A 28 -11.37 10.62 2.45
N ILE A 29 -10.80 9.75 1.61
CA ILE A 29 -11.17 9.65 0.19
C ILE A 29 -12.65 9.29 0.06
N ALA A 30 -13.12 8.31 0.83
CA ALA A 30 -14.51 7.88 0.81
C ALA A 30 -15.48 9.03 1.17
N LYS A 31 -15.07 9.95 2.05
CA LYS A 31 -15.84 11.14 2.39
C LYS A 31 -15.69 12.26 1.34
N ALA A 32 -14.50 12.46 0.80
CA ALA A 32 -14.19 13.52 -0.17
C ALA A 32 -14.85 13.29 -1.53
N LEU A 33 -15.02 12.04 -1.95
CA LEU A 33 -15.61 11.67 -3.24
C LEU A 33 -17.14 11.48 -3.20
N ASN A 34 -17.83 11.86 -2.11
CA ASN A 34 -19.28 11.70 -1.94
C ASN A 34 -20.15 12.41 -3.01
N GLY A 35 -19.59 13.25 -3.88
CA GLY A 35 -20.35 13.92 -4.95
C GLY A 35 -20.69 13.04 -6.16
N ASN A 36 -20.07 11.86 -6.30
CA ASN A 36 -20.37 10.90 -7.37
C ASN A 36 -20.15 9.47 -6.85
N ASP A 37 -21.25 8.85 -6.39
CA ASP A 37 -21.21 7.55 -5.73
C ASP A 37 -20.69 6.41 -6.62
N GLU A 38 -20.94 6.48 -7.93
CA GLU A 38 -20.44 5.48 -8.87
C GLU A 38 -18.92 5.59 -9.02
N TYR A 39 -18.41 6.81 -9.31
CA TYR A 39 -16.98 7.06 -9.41
C TYR A 39 -16.25 6.72 -8.11
N LYS A 40 -16.82 7.09 -6.96
CA LYS A 40 -16.28 6.77 -5.64
C LYS A 40 -16.09 5.27 -5.46
N LYS A 41 -17.12 4.46 -5.76
CA LYS A 41 -17.03 2.99 -5.65
C LYS A 41 -15.94 2.44 -6.55
N VAL A 42 -15.89 2.89 -7.81
CA VAL A 42 -14.85 2.47 -8.76
C VAL A 42 -13.46 2.84 -8.25
N PHE A 43 -13.26 4.10 -7.84
CA PHE A 43 -11.96 4.58 -7.37
C PHE A 43 -11.49 3.83 -6.13
N LEU A 44 -12.35 3.63 -5.13
CA LEU A 44 -12.00 2.89 -3.90
C LEU A 44 -11.67 1.42 -4.20
N ASN A 45 -12.40 0.78 -5.12
CA ASN A 45 -12.10 -0.58 -5.55
C ASN A 45 -10.75 -0.66 -6.27
N VAL A 46 -10.47 0.25 -7.20
CA VAL A 46 -9.19 0.32 -7.91
C VAL A 46 -8.04 0.60 -6.94
N LEU A 47 -8.24 1.49 -5.97
CA LEU A 47 -7.24 1.78 -4.93
C LEU A 47 -6.96 0.54 -4.07
N MET A 48 -8.00 -0.16 -3.61
CA MET A 48 -7.85 -1.39 -2.81
C MET A 48 -7.14 -2.48 -3.60
N ASN A 49 -7.55 -2.70 -4.86
CA ASN A 49 -6.90 -3.67 -5.74
C ASN A 49 -5.43 -3.31 -5.99
N ALA A 50 -5.11 -2.03 -6.20
CA ALA A 50 -3.73 -1.56 -6.36
C ALA A 50 -2.88 -1.86 -5.10
N VAL A 51 -3.42 -1.62 -3.91
CA VAL A 51 -2.74 -1.95 -2.65
C VAL A 51 -2.51 -3.46 -2.52
N LEU A 52 -3.51 -4.28 -2.83
CA LEU A 52 -3.39 -5.74 -2.79
C LEU A 52 -2.36 -6.25 -3.80
N ILE A 53 -2.42 -5.76 -5.04
CA ILE A 53 -1.42 -6.08 -6.07
C ILE A 53 -0.03 -5.72 -5.58
N GLY A 54 0.16 -4.49 -5.08
CA GLY A 54 1.45 -4.06 -4.55
C GLY A 54 1.96 -4.95 -3.41
N LEU A 55 1.09 -5.29 -2.46
CA LEU A 55 1.43 -6.15 -1.31
C LEU A 55 1.82 -7.56 -1.76
N PHE A 56 1.01 -8.19 -2.61
CA PHE A 56 1.26 -9.54 -3.09
C PHE A 56 2.49 -9.58 -4.01
N THR A 57 2.63 -8.63 -4.94
CA THR A 57 3.83 -8.52 -5.77
C THR A 57 5.07 -8.30 -4.91
N TYR A 58 5.03 -7.43 -3.90
CA TYR A 58 6.16 -7.23 -3.00
C TYR A 58 6.52 -8.53 -2.26
N LYS A 59 5.54 -9.24 -1.70
CA LYS A 59 5.78 -10.49 -0.96
C LYS A 59 6.33 -11.59 -1.87
N PHE A 60 5.73 -11.80 -3.04
CA PHE A 60 6.09 -12.88 -3.96
C PHE A 60 7.26 -12.54 -4.88
N SER A 61 7.69 -11.29 -4.95
CA SER A 61 8.90 -10.91 -5.69
C SER A 61 10.16 -11.63 -5.18
N SER A 62 10.17 -12.10 -3.93
CA SER A 62 11.25 -12.94 -3.39
C SER A 62 11.44 -14.22 -4.21
N ILE A 63 10.37 -14.79 -4.79
CA ILE A 63 10.43 -15.96 -5.67
C ILE A 63 11.26 -15.67 -6.92
N LEU A 64 11.12 -14.47 -7.48
CA LEU A 64 11.82 -14.04 -8.68
C LEU A 64 13.27 -13.61 -8.40
N PHE A 65 13.52 -12.99 -7.25
CA PHE A 65 14.82 -12.37 -6.96
C PHE A 65 15.70 -13.20 -6.01
N GLN A 66 15.18 -14.25 -5.36
CA GLN A 66 15.88 -15.13 -4.43
C GLN A 66 15.60 -16.61 -4.75
N THR A 67 15.49 -16.94 -6.03
CA THR A 67 15.05 -18.24 -6.54
C THR A 67 15.91 -19.40 -6.02
N GLU A 68 17.24 -19.25 -5.96
CA GLU A 68 18.16 -20.29 -5.45
C GLU A 68 17.85 -20.67 -3.99
N ASN A 69 17.66 -19.65 -3.14
CA ASN A 69 17.34 -19.87 -1.73
C ASN A 69 15.96 -20.53 -1.56
N ILE A 70 14.98 -20.15 -2.37
CA ILE A 70 13.61 -20.70 -2.30
C ILE A 70 13.53 -22.13 -2.81
N LEU A 71 14.30 -22.48 -3.85
CA LEU A 71 14.39 -23.86 -4.33
C LEU A 71 15.01 -24.79 -3.29
N SER A 72 16.02 -24.31 -2.56
CA SER A 72 16.64 -25.08 -1.47
C SER A 72 15.74 -25.22 -0.23
N SER A 73 14.89 -24.22 0.04
CA SER A 73 13.97 -24.22 1.18
C SER A 73 12.66 -23.50 0.82
N PRO A 74 11.62 -24.24 0.38
CA PRO A 74 10.34 -23.64 -0.02
C PRO A 74 9.65 -22.85 1.09
N LEU A 75 9.87 -23.25 2.36
CA LEU A 75 9.36 -22.55 3.54
C LEU A 75 9.96 -21.15 3.71
N ALA A 76 11.12 -20.87 3.09
CA ALA A 76 11.78 -19.58 3.18
C ALA A 76 10.97 -18.43 2.54
N ILE A 77 10.00 -18.73 1.65
CA ILE A 77 9.07 -17.74 1.07
C ILE A 77 8.31 -16.97 2.16
N LEU A 78 7.97 -17.63 3.28
CA LEU A 78 7.25 -16.99 4.37
C LEU A 78 8.09 -15.94 5.10
N TYR A 79 9.41 -16.14 5.14
CA TYR A 79 10.35 -15.31 5.88
C TYR A 79 11.03 -14.24 5.02
N PHE A 80 11.25 -14.51 3.73
CA PHE A 80 11.90 -13.55 2.85
C PHE A 80 10.97 -12.38 2.50
N SER A 81 11.55 -11.19 2.54
CA SER A 81 10.94 -9.98 2.01
C SER A 81 11.45 -9.71 0.60
N GLY A 82 10.63 -9.07 -0.23
CA GLY A 82 11.05 -8.63 -1.57
C GLY A 82 12.20 -7.63 -1.58
N GLY A 83 12.46 -6.97 -0.44
CA GLY A 83 13.48 -5.94 -0.31
C GLY A 83 13.29 -4.81 -1.33
N SER A 84 14.37 -4.10 -1.65
CA SER A 84 14.32 -2.95 -2.57
C SER A 84 13.89 -3.34 -3.99
N LYS A 85 14.38 -4.47 -4.52
CA LYS A 85 14.00 -4.97 -5.86
C LYS A 85 12.52 -5.29 -5.94
N GLY A 86 11.99 -5.95 -4.90
CA GLY A 86 10.57 -6.24 -4.78
C GLY A 86 9.70 -4.99 -4.70
N THR A 87 10.14 -3.96 -3.97
CA THR A 87 9.42 -2.68 -3.89
C THR A 87 9.34 -2.00 -5.25
N ILE A 88 10.44 -1.95 -6.01
CA ILE A 88 10.46 -1.36 -7.36
C ILE A 88 9.53 -2.13 -8.30
N PHE A 89 9.57 -3.46 -8.26
CA PHE A 89 8.74 -4.32 -9.09
C PHE A 89 7.24 -4.17 -8.75
N ALA A 90 6.90 -4.13 -7.47
CA ALA A 90 5.54 -3.86 -7.00
C ALA A 90 5.04 -2.50 -7.48
N ALA A 91 5.85 -1.45 -7.33
CA ALA A 91 5.50 -0.11 -7.80
C ALA A 91 5.24 -0.08 -9.31
N PHE A 92 6.05 -0.78 -10.10
CA PHE A 92 5.88 -0.90 -11.55
C PHE A 92 4.55 -1.59 -11.92
N LEU A 93 4.23 -2.73 -11.31
CA LEU A 93 2.97 -3.44 -11.60
C LEU A 93 1.74 -2.65 -11.15
N VAL A 94 1.81 -1.98 -10.00
CA VAL A 94 0.74 -1.10 -9.52
C VAL A 94 0.49 0.05 -10.49
N LEU A 95 1.56 0.65 -11.03
CA LEU A 95 1.44 1.73 -12.01
C LEU A 95 0.79 1.26 -13.30
N ILE A 96 1.19 0.08 -13.82
CA ILE A 96 0.56 -0.53 -15.00
C ILE A 96 -0.93 -0.78 -14.74
N TYR A 97 -1.27 -1.39 -13.61
CA TYR A 97 -2.65 -1.67 -13.22
C TYR A 97 -3.49 -0.38 -13.18
N PHE A 98 -2.96 0.66 -12.53
CA PHE A 98 -3.67 1.92 -12.39
C PHE A 98 -3.91 2.61 -13.74
N VAL A 99 -2.91 2.67 -14.62
CA VAL A 99 -3.04 3.24 -15.97
C VAL A 99 -4.07 2.46 -16.79
N TRP A 100 -4.13 1.14 -16.63
CA TRP A 100 -5.11 0.31 -17.33
C TRP A 100 -6.54 0.60 -16.86
N GLU A 101 -6.78 0.68 -15.55
CA GLU A 101 -8.11 0.97 -15.00
C GLU A 101 -8.60 2.38 -15.33
N VAL A 102 -7.69 3.39 -15.32
CA VAL A 102 -8.02 4.75 -15.75
C VAL A 102 -8.54 4.76 -17.19
N LYS A 103 -7.90 4.00 -18.10
CA LYS A 103 -8.34 3.88 -19.50
C LYS A 103 -9.64 3.10 -19.64
N LYS A 104 -9.88 2.11 -18.79
CA LYS A 104 -11.06 1.22 -18.84
C LYS A 104 -12.35 1.96 -18.47
N TYR A 105 -12.36 2.72 -17.37
CA TYR A 105 -13.58 3.31 -16.82
C TYR A 105 -13.97 4.68 -17.42
N LYS A 106 -13.15 5.25 -18.31
CA LYS A 106 -13.44 6.49 -19.08
C LYS A 106 -13.90 7.72 -18.27
N TYR A 107 -13.77 7.72 -16.94
CA TYR A 107 -13.97 8.92 -16.12
C TYR A 107 -12.94 10.00 -16.48
N PRO A 108 -13.28 11.29 -16.32
CA PRO A 108 -12.36 12.37 -16.64
C PRO A 108 -11.07 12.25 -15.82
N PHE A 109 -9.94 12.40 -16.49
CA PHE A 109 -8.61 12.26 -15.87
C PHE A 109 -8.42 13.17 -14.64
N LYS A 110 -9.08 14.34 -14.64
CA LYS A 110 -9.09 15.27 -13.50
C LYS A 110 -9.65 14.63 -12.22
N SER A 111 -10.68 13.78 -12.31
CA SER A 111 -11.24 13.09 -11.15
C SER A 111 -10.25 12.09 -10.57
N TRP A 112 -9.55 11.34 -11.44
CA TRP A 112 -8.51 10.39 -11.03
C TRP A 112 -7.36 11.08 -10.31
N ILE A 113 -6.84 12.18 -10.88
CA ILE A 113 -5.81 12.99 -10.23
C ILE A 113 -6.31 13.49 -8.87
N HIS A 114 -7.52 14.01 -8.80
CA HIS A 114 -8.09 14.53 -7.56
C HIS A 114 -8.12 13.45 -6.47
N GLY A 115 -8.60 12.25 -6.80
CA GLY A 115 -8.62 11.11 -5.87
C GLY A 115 -7.21 10.67 -5.43
N ILE A 116 -6.26 10.57 -6.36
CA ILE A 116 -4.87 10.20 -6.06
C ILE A 116 -4.24 11.24 -5.13
N VAL A 117 -4.35 12.52 -5.47
CA VAL A 117 -3.75 13.61 -4.68
C VAL A 117 -4.33 13.63 -3.28
N TYR A 118 -5.66 13.55 -3.12
CA TYR A 118 -6.28 13.48 -1.80
C TYR A 118 -5.79 12.27 -1.00
N GLY A 119 -5.73 11.09 -1.63
CA GLY A 119 -5.26 9.88 -0.97
C GLY A 119 -3.81 9.94 -0.55
N SER A 120 -2.90 10.35 -1.44
CA SER A 120 -1.47 10.45 -1.16
C SER A 120 -1.15 11.53 -0.13
N VAL A 121 -1.74 12.72 -0.26
CA VAL A 121 -1.52 13.82 0.70
C VAL A 121 -2.03 13.43 2.08
N THR A 122 -3.24 12.88 2.17
CA THR A 122 -3.79 12.43 3.46
C THR A 122 -2.95 11.31 4.06
N PHE A 123 -2.50 10.35 3.26
CA PHE A 123 -1.63 9.27 3.73
C PHE A 123 -0.32 9.80 4.31
N VAL A 124 0.36 10.70 3.59
CA VAL A 124 1.62 11.29 4.04
C VAL A 124 1.41 12.10 5.32
N LEU A 125 0.40 12.97 5.37
CA LEU A 125 0.11 13.79 6.55
C LEU A 125 -0.25 12.93 7.76
N SER A 126 -1.12 11.94 7.59
CA SER A 126 -1.49 11.03 8.68
C SER A 126 -0.31 10.19 9.17
N TYR A 127 0.54 9.71 8.26
CA TYR A 127 1.76 8.99 8.64
C TYR A 127 2.69 9.84 9.48
N TRP A 128 2.97 11.07 9.04
CA TRP A 128 3.84 11.98 9.81
C TRP A 128 3.23 12.38 11.14
N LEU A 129 1.91 12.60 11.19
CA LEU A 129 1.19 12.91 12.42
C LEU A 129 1.29 11.75 13.42
N PHE A 130 0.95 10.53 13.01
CA PHE A 130 1.04 9.35 13.88
C PHE A 130 2.47 9.07 14.31
N ARG A 131 3.44 9.25 13.41
CA ARG A 131 4.86 9.10 13.71
C ARG A 131 5.31 10.10 14.78
N THR A 132 4.89 11.36 14.68
CA THR A 132 5.24 12.41 15.65
C THR A 132 4.56 12.18 16.99
N LEU A 133 3.28 11.81 17.00
CA LEU A 133 2.56 11.46 18.23
C LEU A 133 3.22 10.30 18.96
N LEU A 134 3.66 9.27 18.24
CA LEU A 134 4.37 8.13 18.83
C LEU A 134 5.69 8.56 19.47
N ILE A 135 6.47 9.42 18.81
CA ILE A 135 7.73 9.97 19.37
C ILE A 135 7.47 10.84 20.61
N MET A 136 6.33 11.53 20.70
CA MET A 136 6.01 12.35 21.88
C MET A 136 5.57 11.51 23.08
N LEU A 137 5.00 10.33 22.84
CA LEU A 137 4.50 9.43 23.89
C LEU A 137 5.57 8.51 24.48
N PHE A 138 6.70 8.31 23.78
CA PHE A 138 7.79 7.40 24.14
C PHE A 138 9.16 8.04 23.93
#